data_AF-A0A952C8W7-F1
#
_entry.id   AF-A0A952C8W7-F1
#
_cell.length_a   1.000
_cell.length_b   1.000
_cell.length_c   1.000
_cell.angle_alpha   90.00
_cell.angle_beta   90.00
_cell.angle_gamma   90.00
#
_symmetry.space_group_name_H-M   'P 1'
#
loop_
_entity.id
_entity.type
_entity.pdbx_description
1 polymer ?
#
loop_
_entity_poly.entity_id
_entity_poly.type
_entity_poly.pdbx_seq_one_letter_code
_entity_poly.pdbx_strand_id
1 'polypeptide(L)'
;MESIVEVISHLTDPDWIMQSGGLYLVLLILFVETGLFFGFFLPGDPLLFISGMIIAGADQLGHPFASSLSNLIFWEFLFIMSAVTGNFVGYWFGNKFGHLFANPKRRGWFFKQSHIQAANDFYK
;
A
#
# COMPACT_ATOMS: atom_id res chain seq x y z
N MET A 1 -17.66 5.77 -15.42
CA MET A 1 -17.37 4.63 -14.52
C MET A 1 -16.25 3.76 -15.09
N GLU A 2 -16.10 3.66 -16.43
CA GLU A 2 -15.02 2.96 -17.14
C GLU A 2 -13.59 3.41 -16.74
N SER A 3 -13.37 4.72 -16.56
CA SER A 3 -12.01 5.27 -16.45
C SER A 3 -11.23 4.89 -15.17
N ILE A 4 -11.90 4.65 -14.04
CA ILE A 4 -11.20 4.24 -12.79
C ILE A 4 -10.82 2.77 -12.85
N VAL A 5 -11.69 1.94 -13.43
CA VAL A 5 -11.45 0.50 -13.61
C VAL A 5 -10.31 0.28 -14.61
N GLU A 6 -10.27 1.08 -15.67
CA GLU A 6 -9.21 1.07 -16.69
C GLU A 6 -7.83 1.48 -16.13
N VAL A 7 -7.80 2.46 -15.22
CA VAL A 7 -6.57 2.84 -14.51
C VAL A 7 -6.10 1.73 -13.57
N ILE A 8 -7.01 1.06 -12.85
CA ILE A 8 -6.65 -0.07 -11.97
C ILE A 8 -6.18 -1.28 -12.78
N SER A 9 -6.77 -1.55 -13.95
CA SER A 9 -6.30 -2.63 -14.83
C SER A 9 -4.91 -2.32 -15.37
N HIS A 10 -4.63 -1.08 -15.77
CA HIS A 10 -3.29 -0.66 -16.21
C HIS A 10 -2.24 -0.71 -15.09
N LEU A 11 -2.65 -0.47 -13.84
CA LEU A 11 -1.75 -0.65 -12.68
C LEU A 11 -1.39 -2.13 -12.45
N THR A 12 -2.10 -3.08 -13.05
CA THR A 12 -1.84 -4.53 -12.93
C THR A 12 -1.06 -5.08 -14.14
N ASP A 13 -0.83 -4.27 -15.18
CA ASP A 13 -0.07 -4.68 -16.37
C ASP A 13 1.45 -4.70 -16.08
N PRO A 14 2.11 -5.87 -16.16
CA PRO A 14 3.55 -6.00 -15.88
C PRO A 14 4.42 -5.08 -16.74
N ASP A 15 4.09 -4.97 -18.03
CA ASP A 15 4.83 -4.17 -19.01
C ASP A 15 4.77 -2.67 -18.69
N TRP A 16 3.61 -2.18 -18.24
CA TRP A 16 3.42 -0.78 -17.90
C TRP A 16 4.17 -0.41 -16.62
N ILE A 17 4.16 -1.29 -15.62
CA ILE A 17 4.92 -1.13 -14.38
C ILE A 17 6.41 -1.06 -14.69
N MET A 18 6.92 -2.01 -15.48
CA MET A 18 8.32 -2.07 -15.87
C MET A 18 8.79 -0.83 -16.65
N GLN A 19 7.94 -0.28 -17.53
CA GLN A 19 8.27 0.94 -18.28
C GLN A 19 8.21 2.22 -17.43
N SER A 20 7.31 2.27 -16.43
CA SER A 20 7.08 3.48 -15.63
C SER A 20 8.07 3.64 -14.48
N GLY A 21 8.45 2.54 -13.81
CA GLY A 21 9.33 2.59 -12.64
C GLY A 21 9.73 1.25 -12.03
N GLY A 22 9.30 0.14 -12.62
CA GLY A 22 9.64 -1.22 -12.21
C GLY A 22 9.24 -1.55 -10.78
N LEU A 23 10.06 -2.39 -10.14
CA LEU A 23 9.84 -2.88 -8.77
C LEU A 23 9.82 -1.75 -7.73
N TYR A 24 10.48 -0.61 -8.00
CA TYR A 24 10.45 0.56 -7.12
C TYR A 24 9.07 1.23 -7.10
N LEU A 25 8.35 1.23 -8.22
CA LEU A 25 6.97 1.73 -8.25
C LEU A 25 6.07 0.85 -7.39
N VAL A 26 6.26 -0.48 -7.46
CA VAL A 26 5.51 -1.44 -6.63
C VAL A 26 5.78 -1.22 -5.14
N LEU A 27 7.04 -0.94 -4.76
CA LEU A 27 7.37 -0.58 -3.37
C LEU A 27 6.60 0.64 -2.89
N LEU A 28 6.46 1.67 -3.73
CA LEU A 28 5.74 2.88 -3.40
C LEU A 28 4.22 2.64 -3.31
N ILE A 29 3.67 1.83 -4.21
CA ILE A 29 2.26 1.42 -4.17
C ILE A 29 1.97 0.68 -2.86
N LEU A 30 2.80 -0.30 -2.50
CA LEU A 30 2.66 -1.06 -1.26
C LEU A 30 2.75 -0.17 -0.02
N PHE A 31 3.68 0.80 -0.02
CA PHE A 31 3.79 1.79 1.05
C PHE A 31 2.53 2.63 1.19
N VAL A 32 1.96 3.09 0.06
CA VAL A 32 0.76 3.91 0.03
C VAL A 32 -0.45 3.12 0.52
N GLU A 33 -0.63 1.89 0.06
CA GLU A 33 -1.73 1.01 0.45
C GLU A 33 -1.70 0.69 1.96
N THR A 34 -0.52 0.41 2.52
CA THR A 34 -0.36 0.09 3.95
C THR A 34 -0.30 1.32 4.85
N GLY A 35 0.09 2.49 4.34
CA GLY A 35 0.35 3.69 5.13
C GLY A 35 -0.68 4.81 5.04
N LEU A 36 -1.55 4.83 4.02
CA LEU A 36 -2.51 5.91 3.81
C LEU A 36 -3.96 5.40 3.92
N PHE A 37 -4.81 6.18 4.59
CA PHE A 37 -6.23 5.83 4.77
C PHE A 37 -7.00 5.70 3.44
N PHE A 38 -6.59 6.44 2.41
CA PHE A 38 -7.16 6.38 1.06
C PHE A 38 -6.37 5.45 0.12
N GLY A 39 -5.34 4.77 0.61
CA GLY A 39 -4.50 3.85 -0.15
C GLY A 39 -5.16 2.51 -0.48
N PHE A 40 -6.29 2.17 0.17
CA PHE A 40 -6.99 0.88 -0.01
C PHE A 40 -7.48 0.59 -1.44
N PHE A 41 -7.51 1.60 -2.31
CA PHE A 41 -7.94 1.41 -3.70
C PHE A 41 -6.82 0.88 -4.63
N LEU A 42 -5.57 0.84 -4.16
CA LEU A 42 -4.44 0.39 -4.97
C LEU A 42 -4.29 -1.13 -4.88
N PRO A 43 -4.02 -1.84 -5.99
CA PRO A 43 -3.95 -3.30 -6.02
C PRO A 43 -2.54 -3.83 -5.66
N GLY A 44 -2.09 -3.74 -4.41
CA GLY A 44 -0.73 -4.19 -4.06
C GLY A 44 -0.52 -5.70 -3.98
N ASP A 45 -1.50 -6.50 -3.54
CA ASP A 45 -1.33 -7.96 -3.45
C ASP A 45 -1.05 -8.63 -4.81
N PRO A 46 -1.82 -8.34 -5.89
CA PRO A 46 -1.52 -8.89 -7.21
C PRO A 46 -0.18 -8.39 -7.75
N LEU A 47 0.19 -7.13 -7.43
CA LEU A 47 1.45 -6.54 -7.85
C LEU A 47 2.66 -7.20 -7.20
N LEU A 48 2.56 -7.64 -5.94
CA LEU A 48 3.60 -8.43 -5.28
C LEU A 48 3.80 -9.78 -5.96
N PHE A 49 2.72 -10.44 -6.39
CA PHE A 49 2.81 -11.69 -7.14
C PHE A 49 3.52 -11.49 -8.50
N ILE A 50 3.11 -10.47 -9.25
CA ILE A 50 3.75 -10.09 -10.53
C ILE A 50 5.23 -9.74 -10.33
N SER A 51 5.54 -8.97 -9.29
CA SER A 51 6.91 -8.62 -8.92
C SER A 51 7.77 -9.85 -8.63
N GLY A 52 7.23 -10.82 -7.89
CA GLY A 52 7.89 -12.09 -7.62
C GLY A 52 8.18 -12.88 -8.89
N MET A 53 7.22 -12.96 -9.82
CA MET A 53 7.43 -13.61 -11.12
C MET A 53 8.52 -12.90 -11.94
N ILE A 54 8.53 -11.57 -11.94
CA ILE A 54 9.53 -10.76 -12.64
C ILE A 54 10.93 -11.01 -12.05
N ILE A 55 11.06 -11.00 -10.72
CA ILE A 55 12.35 -11.24 -10.03
C ILE A 55 12.85 -12.68 -10.26
N ALA A 56 11.94 -13.66 -10.33
CA ALA A 56 12.28 -15.06 -10.57
C ALA A 56 12.62 -15.35 -12.05
N GLY A 57 12.00 -14.64 -13.00
CA GLY A 57 12.10 -14.91 -14.43
C GLY A 57 13.08 -14.05 -15.20
N ALA A 58 13.52 -12.90 -14.67
CA ALA A 58 14.34 -11.95 -15.43
C ALA A 58 15.84 -12.12 -15.17
N ASP A 59 16.57 -12.55 -16.19
CA ASP A 59 18.04 -12.43 -16.30
C ASP A 59 18.46 -11.01 -16.79
N GLN A 60 17.48 -10.14 -17.09
CA GLN A 60 17.67 -8.87 -17.82
C GLN A 60 17.33 -7.60 -17.04
N LEU A 61 16.71 -7.70 -15.87
CA LEU A 61 16.60 -6.54 -14.99
C LEU A 61 17.98 -6.29 -14.39
N GLY A 62 18.39 -5.02 -14.31
CA GLY A 62 19.66 -4.57 -13.72
C GLY A 62 19.73 -4.94 -12.24
N HIS A 63 19.92 -6.22 -11.98
CA HIS A 63 19.89 -6.82 -10.68
C HIS A 63 21.22 -6.55 -9.98
N PRO A 64 21.21 -6.12 -8.72
CA PRO A 64 22.44 -5.79 -8.00
C PRO A 64 23.33 -7.01 -7.76
N PHE A 65 22.78 -8.23 -7.84
CA PHE A 65 23.51 -9.47 -7.58
C PHE A 65 23.48 -10.44 -8.77
N ALA A 66 24.55 -11.20 -8.94
CA ALA A 66 24.68 -12.22 -9.98
C ALA A 66 23.88 -13.51 -9.71
N SER A 67 23.37 -13.69 -8.48
CA SER A 67 22.56 -14.86 -8.10
C SER A 67 21.09 -14.46 -7.98
N SER A 68 20.22 -15.19 -8.68
CA SER A 68 18.75 -14.98 -8.64
C SER A 68 18.19 -15.09 -7.22
N LEU A 69 18.74 -15.99 -6.39
CA LEU A 69 18.29 -16.17 -5.01
C LEU A 69 18.66 -14.97 -4.13
N SER A 70 19.82 -14.37 -4.34
CA SER A 70 20.23 -13.16 -3.62
C SER A 70 19.38 -11.95 -4.00
N ASN A 71 18.97 -11.83 -5.28
CA ASN A 71 18.05 -10.79 -5.72
C ASN A 71 16.67 -10.95 -5.09
N LEU A 72 16.15 -12.18 -5.01
CA LEU A 72 14.86 -12.44 -4.39
C LEU A 72 14.85 -12.01 -2.92
N ILE A 73 15.83 -12.44 -2.14
CA ILE A 73 15.95 -12.07 -0.72
C ILE A 73 16.09 -10.54 -0.55
N PHE A 74 16.87 -9.89 -1.41
CA PHE A 74 17.05 -8.44 -1.37
C PHE A 74 15.74 -7.68 -1.60
N TRP A 75 14.99 -8.05 -2.64
CA TRP A 75 13.71 -7.41 -2.96
C TRP A 75 12.64 -7.73 -1.93
N GLU A 76 12.57 -8.97 -1.44
CA GLU A 76 11.68 -9.36 -0.35
C GLU A 76 11.92 -8.49 0.89
N PHE A 77 13.18 -8.30 1.29
CA PHE A 77 13.53 -7.43 2.41
C PHE A 77 13.07 -5.98 2.18
N LEU A 78 13.25 -5.44 0.97
CA LEU A 78 12.76 -4.09 0.63
C LEU A 78 11.23 -3.98 0.72
N PHE A 79 10.48 -4.99 0.24
CA PHE A 79 9.03 -5.00 0.34
C PHE A 79 8.57 -5.05 1.79
N ILE A 80 9.19 -5.87 2.63
CA ILE A 80 8.92 -5.92 4.07
C ILE A 80 9.17 -4.56 4.71
N MET A 81 10.34 -3.95 4.45
CA MET A 81 10.68 -2.64 5.00
C MET A 81 9.70 -1.56 4.54
N SER A 82 9.26 -1.60 3.28
CA SER A 82 8.26 -0.68 2.74
C SER A 82 6.92 -0.83 3.46
N ALA A 83 6.40 -2.05 3.60
CA ALA A 83 5.14 -2.33 4.29
C ALA A 83 5.18 -1.97 5.77
N VAL A 84 6.28 -2.30 6.47
CA VAL A 84 6.46 -1.96 7.89
C VAL A 84 6.49 -0.44 8.06
N THR A 85 7.27 0.27 7.25
CA THR A 85 7.36 1.73 7.32
C THR A 85 6.01 2.38 6.97
N GLY A 86 5.30 1.84 5.97
CA GLY A 86 3.95 2.23 5.63
C GLY A 86 3.02 2.13 6.84
N ASN A 87 2.97 0.96 7.48
CA ASN A 87 2.16 0.75 8.68
C ASN A 87 2.52 1.70 9.84
N PHE A 88 3.82 1.99 10.07
CA PHE A 88 4.23 2.98 11.07
C PHE A 88 3.75 4.39 10.73
N VAL A 89 3.85 4.79 9.47
CA VAL A 89 3.35 6.09 8.99
C VAL A 89 1.83 6.15 9.10
N GLY A 90 1.13 5.07 8.74
CA GLY A 90 -0.32 4.94 8.88
C GLY A 90 -0.77 5.02 10.33
N TYR A 91 -0.06 4.36 11.25
CA TYR A 91 -0.31 4.48 12.69
C TYR A 91 -0.07 5.89 13.19
N TRP A 92 1.05 6.52 12.82
CA TRP A 92 1.38 7.88 13.25
C TRP A 92 0.37 8.89 12.71
N PHE A 93 -0.02 8.77 11.44
CA PHE A 93 -1.03 9.59 10.80
C PHE A 93 -2.39 9.38 11.46
N GLY A 94 -2.79 8.12 11.67
CA GLY A 94 -4.02 7.74 12.36
C GLY A 94 -4.07 8.26 13.80
N ASN A 95 -2.97 8.20 14.55
CA ASN A 95 -2.88 8.76 15.89
C ASN A 95 -3.02 10.29 15.85
N LYS A 96 -2.25 10.97 15.00
CA LYS A 96 -2.23 12.44 14.92
C LYS A 96 -3.57 13.02 14.44
N PHE A 97 -4.19 12.43 13.42
CA PHE A 97 -5.50 12.85 12.93
C PHE A 97 -6.66 12.30 13.79
N GLY A 98 -6.49 11.17 14.45
CA GLY A 98 -7.43 10.60 15.42
C GLY A 98 -7.78 11.57 16.54
N HIS A 99 -6.79 12.29 17.07
CA HIS A 99 -7.02 13.36 18.06
C HIS A 99 -7.82 14.55 17.50
N LEU A 100 -7.77 14.80 16.18
CA LEU A 100 -8.58 15.83 15.52
C LEU A 100 -10.06 15.43 15.44
N PHE A 101 -10.35 14.12 15.32
CA PHE A 101 -11.70 13.54 15.35
C PHE A 101 -12.25 13.33 16.77
N ALA A 102 -11.38 13.17 17.77
CA ALA A 102 -11.75 13.01 19.17
C ALA A 102 -12.23 14.31 19.84
N ASN A 103 -12.14 15.45 19.16
CA ASN A 103 -12.51 16.74 19.73
C ASN A 103 -14.05 16.92 19.69
N PRO A 104 -14.77 16.87 20.83
CA PRO A 104 -16.24 16.79 20.86
C PRO A 104 -16.97 18.04 20.37
N LYS A 105 -16.23 19.12 20.04
CA LYS A 105 -16.79 20.40 19.56
C LYS A 105 -16.97 20.48 18.04
N ARG A 106 -16.46 19.53 17.25
CA ARG A 106 -16.64 19.52 15.79
C ARG A 106 -17.70 18.50 15.37
N ARG A 107 -18.97 18.90 15.54
CA ARG A 107 -20.15 18.21 14.99
C ARG A 107 -20.17 18.39 13.47
N GLY A 108 -19.24 17.76 12.76
CA GLY A 108 -19.18 17.78 11.30
C GLY A 108 -20.21 16.83 10.68
N TRP A 109 -20.82 17.24 9.56
CA TRP A 109 -21.85 16.49 8.82
C TRP A 109 -21.47 15.04 8.47
N PHE A 110 -20.17 14.74 8.35
CA PHE A 110 -19.64 13.41 8.03
C PHE A 110 -19.35 12.50 9.24
N PHE A 111 -19.36 12.99 10.48
CA PHE A 111 -18.91 12.20 11.65
C PHE A 111 -19.94 12.24 12.79
N LYS A 112 -20.90 11.32 12.74
CA LYS A 112 -21.90 11.13 13.82
C LYS A 112 -21.28 10.34 14.97
N GLN A 113 -21.11 11.01 16.12
CA GLN A 113 -20.66 10.39 17.38
C GLN A 113 -21.52 9.20 17.85
N SER A 114 -22.76 9.07 17.35
CA SER A 114 -23.62 7.92 17.66
C SER A 114 -23.01 6.58 17.27
N HIS A 115 -22.21 6.51 16.20
CA HIS A 115 -21.56 5.26 15.78
C HIS A 115 -20.36 4.90 16.66
N ILE A 116 -19.66 5.91 17.19
CA ILE A 116 -18.52 5.72 18.09
C ILE A 116 -19.02 5.23 19.45
N GLN A 117 -20.12 5.81 19.95
CA GLN A 117 -20.75 5.37 21.19
C GLN A 117 -21.33 3.95 21.05
N ALA A 118 -21.99 3.63 19.94
CA ALA A 118 -22.50 2.29 19.68
C ALA A 118 -21.39 1.22 19.62
N ALA A 119 -20.25 1.53 19.01
CA ALA A 119 -19.10 0.63 19.02
C ALA A 119 -18.54 0.44 20.44
N ASN A 120 -18.43 1.52 21.21
CA ASN A 120 -17.89 1.47 22.57
C ASN A 120 -18.81 0.70 23.55
N ASP A 121 -20.13 0.78 23.37
CA ASP A 121 -21.11 0.00 24.14
C ASP A 121 -21.16 -1.48 23.72
N PHE A 122 -20.81 -1.81 22.47
CA PHE A 122 -20.78 -3.19 22.00
C PHE A 122 -19.53 -3.96 22.48
N TYR A 123 -18.40 -3.28 22.65
CA TYR A 123 -17.13 -3.89 23.12
C TYR A 123 -16.95 -3.85 24.63
N LYS A 124 -17.91 -3.29 25.37
CA LYS A 124 -18.01 -3.36 26.83
C LYS A 124 -18.81 -4.57 27.27
#